data_AF-A0A932J7P0-F1
#
_entry.id   AF-A0A932J7P0-F1
#
_cell.length_a   1.000
_cell.length_b   1.000
_cell.length_c   1.000
_cell.angle_alpha   90.00
_cell.angle_beta   90.00
_cell.angle_gamma   90.00
#
_symmetry.space_group_name_H-M   'P 1'
#
loop_
_entity.id
_entity.type
_entity.pdbx_description
1 polymer ?
#
loop_
_entity_poly.entity_id
_entity_poly.type
_entity_poly.pdbx_seq_one_letter_code
_entity_poly.pdbx_strand_id
1 'polypeptide(L)'
;MNRYPVWKYVIIAIALLLGAIYTIPNYYGESPALQITSAKATVKVGPEMVEKVEKILTDNKFAHDDVGFAIVGNNGSVRARFPSTTVQFNAKAVLEKELNTDKDDPTYSVSFNLVPNTPAFLQKINALPMFLGLDLRGGVHFLMQVDTNAAVEKRIVGMMTSARSAVKAKDLHASFTRDGQSVVVKFSDAESRAKGKDAIFNQVEDLVAVESMDGDKFRLTLSYKPQAITRARDEAVKQNIATLSKRVNELGVSEPLLQQQGLDRIVVQLPGVQDVAKAKEIIGRTATLEVRMVNESILREQALTATIPFDSELFKVGRGVPVVLYKDPLLLCWYCLQFLLYS
;
A
#
# COMPACT_ATOMS: atom_id res chain seq x y z
N MET A 1 10.58 -63.69 -4.51
CA MET A 1 9.18 -64.09 -4.78
C MET A 1 8.32 -62.84 -4.73
N ASN A 2 7.89 -62.34 -5.90
CA ASN A 2 7.20 -61.05 -6.01
C ASN A 2 5.74 -61.22 -5.55
N ARG A 3 5.33 -60.53 -4.48
CA ARG A 3 3.99 -60.71 -3.87
C ARG A 3 2.88 -59.91 -4.57
N TYR A 4 3.24 -58.91 -5.38
CA TYR A 4 2.27 -58.07 -6.08
C TYR A 4 2.35 -58.23 -7.61
N PRO A 5 1.24 -57.95 -8.32
CA PRO A 5 1.27 -57.82 -9.78
C PRO A 5 2.23 -56.70 -10.24
N VAL A 6 2.86 -56.89 -11.41
CA VAL A 6 3.87 -55.96 -11.98
C VAL A 6 3.35 -54.53 -12.05
N TRP A 7 2.08 -54.31 -12.41
CA TRP A 7 1.50 -52.97 -12.50
C TRP A 7 1.54 -52.17 -11.18
N LYS A 8 1.45 -52.85 -10.01
CA LYS A 8 1.59 -52.17 -8.71
C LYS A 8 3.00 -51.68 -8.49
N TYR A 9 4.00 -52.46 -8.87
CA TYR A 9 5.40 -52.03 -8.81
C TYR A 9 5.69 -50.90 -9.80
N VAL A 10 5.08 -50.92 -10.99
CA VAL A 10 5.17 -49.81 -11.95
C VAL A 10 4.59 -48.53 -11.36
N ILE A 11 3.41 -48.59 -10.72
CA ILE A 11 2.82 -47.42 -10.05
C ILE A 11 3.72 -46.90 -8.92
N ILE A 12 4.27 -47.79 -8.08
CA ILE A 12 5.20 -47.40 -7.01
C ILE A 12 6.44 -46.73 -7.59
N ALA A 13 7.02 -47.27 -8.66
CA ALA A 13 8.18 -46.70 -9.32
C ALA A 13 7.88 -45.30 -9.89
N ILE A 14 6.74 -45.12 -10.55
CA ILE A 14 6.29 -43.82 -11.06
C ILE A 14 6.09 -42.83 -9.91
N ALA A 15 5.44 -43.25 -8.81
CA ALA A 15 5.22 -42.40 -7.65
C ALA A 15 6.54 -41.94 -7.00
N LEU A 16 7.51 -42.85 -6.85
CA LEU A 16 8.84 -42.52 -6.34
C LEU A 16 9.60 -41.58 -7.27
N LEU A 17 9.51 -41.80 -8.59
CA LEU A 17 10.16 -40.95 -9.59
C LEU A 17 9.57 -39.54 -9.57
N LEU A 18 8.24 -39.40 -9.49
CA LEU A 18 7.60 -38.09 -9.34
C LEU A 18 7.99 -37.42 -8.01
N GLY A 19 8.01 -38.16 -6.90
CA GLY A 19 8.49 -37.66 -5.62
C GLY A 19 9.94 -37.16 -5.67
N ALA A 20 10.83 -37.87 -6.37
CA ALA A 20 12.21 -37.43 -6.59
C ALA A 20 12.27 -36.14 -7.43
N ILE A 21 11.54 -36.08 -8.55
CA ILE A 21 11.52 -34.90 -9.43
C ILE A 21 11.05 -33.64 -8.68
N TYR A 22 10.01 -33.74 -7.86
CA TYR A 22 9.45 -32.59 -7.14
C TYR A 22 10.22 -32.25 -5.85
N THR A 23 11.15 -33.09 -5.39
CA THR A 23 12.02 -32.79 -4.24
C THR A 23 13.36 -32.17 -4.65
N ILE A 24 13.83 -32.46 -5.86
CA ILE A 24 15.07 -31.92 -6.45
C ILE A 24 15.18 -30.37 -6.40
N PRO A 25 14.12 -29.57 -6.68
CA PRO A 25 14.19 -28.11 -6.63
C PRO A 25 14.73 -27.53 -5.31
N ASN A 26 14.48 -28.21 -4.19
CA ASN A 26 14.90 -27.76 -2.86
C ASN A 26 16.42 -27.79 -2.65
N TYR A 27 17.16 -28.57 -3.44
CA TYR A 27 18.62 -28.71 -3.32
C TYR A 27 19.40 -27.62 -4.06
N TYR A 28 18.75 -26.85 -4.94
CA TYR A 28 19.44 -25.81 -5.71
C TYR A 28 19.75 -24.55 -4.90
N GLY A 29 19.08 -24.33 -3.77
CA GLY A 29 19.27 -23.15 -2.94
C GLY A 29 18.91 -21.83 -3.65
N GLU A 30 19.42 -20.73 -3.13
CA GLU A 30 19.13 -19.37 -3.60
C GLU A 30 20.42 -18.61 -3.86
N SER A 31 20.46 -17.83 -4.95
CA SER A 31 21.56 -16.89 -5.21
C SER A 31 21.18 -15.47 -4.77
N PRO A 32 22.13 -14.74 -4.16
CA PRO A 32 22.02 -13.30 -3.94
C PRO A 32 21.77 -12.56 -5.26
N ALA A 33 20.73 -11.73 -5.31
CA ALA A 33 20.38 -10.97 -6.50
C ALA A 33 20.02 -9.53 -6.18
N LEU A 34 20.37 -8.59 -7.04
CA LEU A 34 19.85 -7.23 -6.99
C LEU A 34 18.71 -7.09 -7.97
N GLN A 35 17.60 -6.53 -7.51
CA GLN A 35 16.44 -6.23 -8.33
C GLN A 35 16.33 -4.71 -8.48
N ILE A 36 16.35 -4.26 -9.74
CA ILE A 36 16.20 -2.87 -10.12
C ILE A 36 14.76 -2.68 -10.60
N THR A 37 14.02 -1.83 -9.91
CA THR A 37 12.67 -1.40 -10.27
C THR A 37 12.64 0.12 -10.42
N SER A 38 11.55 0.64 -10.98
CA SER A 38 11.34 2.09 -11.00
C SER A 38 10.93 2.58 -9.61
N ALA A 39 11.57 3.66 -9.14
CA ALA A 39 11.13 4.38 -7.94
C ALA A 39 10.01 5.39 -8.24
N LYS A 40 9.77 5.69 -9.53
CA LYS A 40 8.80 6.69 -9.99
C LYS A 40 7.72 6.04 -10.85
N ALA A 41 6.45 6.29 -10.52
CA ALA A 41 5.32 5.77 -11.31
C ALA A 41 5.34 6.19 -12.79
N THR A 42 6.02 7.30 -13.12
CA THR A 42 6.15 7.82 -14.49
C THR A 42 7.24 7.16 -15.32
N VAL A 43 8.16 6.42 -14.69
CA VAL A 43 9.30 5.79 -15.38
C VAL A 43 9.09 4.28 -15.37
N LYS A 44 9.19 3.64 -16.54
CA LYS A 44 9.14 2.18 -16.66
C LYS A 44 10.55 1.65 -16.89
N VAL A 45 10.85 0.51 -16.30
CA VAL A 45 12.08 -0.25 -16.57
C VAL A 45 11.78 -1.18 -17.75
N GLY A 46 12.47 -1.01 -18.87
CA GLY A 46 12.39 -1.91 -20.01
C GLY A 46 13.61 -2.82 -20.14
N PRO A 47 13.63 -3.71 -21.14
CA PRO A 47 14.74 -4.63 -21.40
C PRO A 47 16.08 -3.95 -21.67
N GLU A 48 16.08 -2.72 -22.19
CA GLU A 48 17.27 -1.90 -22.44
C GLU A 48 18.10 -1.62 -21.18
N MET A 49 17.45 -1.69 -20.00
CA MET A 49 18.15 -1.50 -18.73
C MET A 49 19.07 -2.68 -18.38
N VAL A 50 18.90 -3.85 -19.00
CA VAL A 50 19.77 -5.02 -18.79
C VAL A 50 21.19 -4.69 -19.23
N GLU A 51 21.36 -4.22 -20.48
CA GLU A 51 22.67 -3.85 -21.03
C GLU A 51 23.34 -2.73 -20.21
N LYS A 52 22.55 -1.76 -19.74
CA LYS A 52 23.05 -0.67 -18.90
C LYS A 52 23.58 -1.19 -17.55
N VAL A 53 22.82 -2.07 -16.89
CA VAL A 53 23.22 -2.66 -15.59
C VAL A 53 24.45 -3.55 -15.77
N GLU A 54 24.46 -4.40 -16.79
CA GLU A 54 25.59 -5.29 -17.10
C GLU A 54 26.87 -4.50 -17.39
N LYS A 55 26.77 -3.41 -18.14
CA LYS A 55 27.89 -2.49 -18.39
C LYS A 55 28.43 -1.89 -17.11
N ILE A 56 27.57 -1.36 -16.23
CA ILE A 56 28.00 -0.77 -14.94
C ILE A 56 28.71 -1.81 -14.08
N LEU A 57 28.19 -3.05 -14.01
CA LEU A 57 28.79 -4.13 -13.24
C LEU A 57 30.17 -4.53 -13.80
N THR A 58 30.29 -4.62 -15.12
CA THR A 58 31.53 -5.00 -15.80
C THR A 58 32.60 -3.91 -15.68
N ASP A 59 32.24 -2.65 -15.89
CA ASP A 59 33.14 -1.48 -15.79
C ASP A 59 33.73 -1.37 -14.38
N ASN A 60 32.94 -1.70 -13.35
CA ASN A 60 33.35 -1.70 -11.94
C ASN A 60 33.90 -3.05 -11.45
N LYS A 61 34.07 -4.04 -12.34
CA LYS A 61 34.65 -5.37 -12.06
C LYS A 61 33.90 -6.17 -10.98
N PHE A 62 32.59 -6.03 -10.89
CA PHE A 62 31.76 -6.89 -10.05
C PHE A 62 31.47 -8.21 -10.77
N ALA A 63 31.89 -9.32 -10.16
CA ALA A 63 31.51 -10.65 -10.61
C ALA A 63 29.99 -10.82 -10.49
N HIS A 64 29.35 -11.22 -11.58
CA HIS A 64 27.92 -11.47 -11.67
C HIS A 64 27.67 -12.73 -12.49
N ASP A 65 26.66 -13.51 -12.11
CA ASP A 65 26.38 -14.80 -12.75
C ASP A 65 25.45 -14.63 -13.95
N ASP A 66 24.47 -13.73 -13.83
CA ASP A 66 23.41 -13.51 -14.82
C ASP A 66 22.78 -12.13 -14.62
N VAL A 67 22.42 -11.45 -15.70
CA VAL A 67 21.59 -10.23 -15.67
C VAL A 67 20.44 -10.40 -16.64
N GLY A 68 19.21 -10.32 -16.14
CA GLY A 68 18.02 -10.58 -16.93
C GLY A 68 16.88 -9.62 -16.66
N PHE A 69 16.04 -9.42 -17.66
CA PHE A 69 14.77 -8.71 -17.50
C PHE A 69 13.69 -9.65 -16.99
N ALA A 70 12.88 -9.17 -16.05
CA ALA A 70 11.74 -9.89 -15.54
C ALA A 70 10.59 -8.94 -15.20
N ILE A 71 9.37 -9.42 -15.37
CA ILE A 71 8.18 -8.68 -14.97
C ILE A 71 7.81 -9.10 -13.53
N VAL A 72 7.69 -8.12 -12.65
CA VAL A 72 7.24 -8.31 -11.25
C VAL A 72 5.94 -7.54 -11.06
N GLY A 73 4.84 -8.29 -10.90
CA GLY A 73 3.50 -7.70 -10.95
C GLY A 73 3.23 -7.09 -12.32
N ASN A 74 2.94 -5.79 -12.36
CA ASN A 74 2.68 -5.04 -13.59
C ASN A 74 3.88 -4.19 -14.06
N ASN A 75 5.01 -4.24 -13.35
CA ASN A 75 6.17 -3.43 -13.64
C ASN A 75 7.33 -4.28 -14.16
N GLY A 76 8.07 -3.74 -15.14
CA GLY A 76 9.34 -4.32 -15.54
C GLY A 76 10.38 -4.17 -14.42
N SER A 77 11.29 -5.13 -14.34
CA SER A 77 12.41 -5.14 -13.41
C SER A 77 13.63 -5.77 -14.07
N VAL A 78 14.82 -5.33 -13.69
CA VAL A 78 16.08 -6.00 -14.06
C VAL A 78 16.59 -6.73 -12.83
N ARG A 79 17.09 -7.95 -13.01
CA ARG A 79 17.67 -8.76 -11.96
C ARG A 79 19.11 -9.11 -12.31
N ALA A 80 20.04 -8.81 -11.41
CA ALA A 80 21.42 -9.22 -11.51
C ALA A 80 21.73 -10.23 -10.40
N ARG A 81 22.22 -11.42 -10.73
CA ARG A 81 22.63 -12.46 -9.78
C ARG A 81 24.12 -12.34 -9.45
N PHE A 82 24.47 -12.62 -8.22
CA PHE A 82 25.83 -12.51 -7.70
C PHE A 82 26.25 -13.80 -7.00
N PRO A 83 27.56 -14.14 -7.05
CA PRO A 83 28.09 -15.34 -6.42
C PRO A 83 28.12 -15.25 -4.88
N SER A 84 27.99 -14.04 -4.31
CA SER A 84 28.11 -13.79 -2.87
C SER A 84 27.34 -12.55 -2.44
N THR A 85 26.82 -12.57 -1.20
CA THR A 85 26.15 -11.43 -0.56
C THR A 85 27.10 -10.23 -0.39
N THR A 86 28.40 -10.46 -0.22
CA THR A 86 29.39 -9.37 -0.14
C THR A 86 29.53 -8.64 -1.47
N VAL A 87 29.57 -9.38 -2.58
CA VAL A 87 29.66 -8.78 -3.93
C VAL A 87 28.36 -8.05 -4.25
N GLN A 88 27.22 -8.66 -3.95
CA GLN A 88 25.89 -8.05 -4.07
C GLN A 88 25.79 -6.73 -3.29
N PHE A 89 26.23 -6.72 -2.03
CA PHE A 89 26.19 -5.52 -1.18
C PHE A 89 27.00 -4.36 -1.76
N ASN A 90 28.23 -4.65 -2.21
CA ASN A 90 29.09 -3.63 -2.81
C ASN A 90 28.56 -3.17 -4.18
N ALA A 91 28.02 -4.09 -4.99
CA ALA A 91 27.42 -3.79 -6.29
C ALA A 91 26.18 -2.89 -6.14
N LYS A 92 25.38 -3.04 -5.07
CA LYS A 92 24.22 -2.19 -4.80
C LYS A 92 24.62 -0.72 -4.71
N ALA A 93 25.64 -0.41 -3.91
CA ALA A 93 26.07 0.97 -3.70
C ALA A 93 26.51 1.66 -5.01
N VAL A 94 27.18 0.91 -5.89
CA VAL A 94 27.60 1.42 -7.20
C VAL A 94 26.42 1.57 -8.16
N LEU A 95 25.54 0.56 -8.23
CA LEU A 95 24.34 0.64 -9.06
C LEU A 95 23.42 1.79 -8.63
N GLU A 96 23.22 2.00 -7.33
CA GLU A 96 22.43 3.14 -6.83
C GLU A 96 23.04 4.48 -7.25
N LYS A 97 24.37 4.62 -7.19
CA LYS A 97 25.08 5.84 -7.56
C LYS A 97 25.07 6.11 -9.06
N GLU A 98 25.28 5.09 -9.89
CA GLU A 98 25.36 5.23 -11.35
C GLU A 98 23.99 5.31 -12.02
N LEU A 99 22.96 4.69 -11.43
CA LEU A 99 21.60 4.73 -11.96
C LEU A 99 20.83 5.98 -11.50
N ASN A 100 21.16 6.54 -10.33
CA ASN A 100 20.49 7.72 -9.79
C ASN A 100 21.47 8.90 -9.69
N THR A 101 21.30 9.87 -10.60
CA THR A 101 22.10 11.09 -10.62
C THR A 101 21.87 11.97 -9.38
N ASP A 102 20.65 11.97 -8.84
CA ASP A 102 20.28 12.67 -7.62
C ASP A 102 19.95 11.65 -6.52
N LYS A 103 20.58 11.81 -5.35
CA LYS A 103 20.37 10.94 -4.19
C LYS A 103 19.06 11.23 -3.47
N ASP A 104 18.58 12.47 -3.53
CA ASP A 104 17.38 12.91 -2.85
C ASP A 104 16.11 12.69 -3.70
N ASP A 105 16.28 12.46 -5.01
CA ASP A 105 15.21 12.11 -5.96
C ASP A 105 15.57 10.91 -6.86
N PRO A 106 15.71 9.69 -6.29
CA PRO A 106 16.11 8.51 -7.05
C PRO A 106 15.04 8.14 -8.09
N THR A 107 15.48 7.82 -9.30
CA THR A 107 14.62 7.39 -10.40
C THR A 107 14.40 5.87 -10.37
N TYR A 108 15.42 5.12 -9.95
CA TYR A 108 15.41 3.67 -9.84
C TYR A 108 15.64 3.24 -8.39
N SER A 109 14.92 2.20 -7.97
CA SER A 109 15.13 1.54 -6.69
C SER A 109 15.94 0.27 -6.91
N VAL A 110 17.06 0.13 -6.22
CA VAL A 110 17.90 -1.09 -6.24
C VAL A 110 17.69 -1.82 -4.92
N SER A 111 17.04 -2.98 -4.99
CA SER A 111 16.64 -3.76 -3.81
C SER A 111 17.39 -5.08 -3.75
N PHE A 112 17.74 -5.51 -2.54
CA PHE A 112 18.26 -6.86 -2.32
C PHE A 112 17.14 -7.89 -2.51
N ASN A 113 17.46 -9.00 -3.16
CA ASN A 113 16.59 -10.15 -3.34
C ASN A 113 17.40 -11.45 -3.25
N LEU A 114 16.69 -12.57 -3.05
CA LEU A 114 17.21 -13.92 -3.13
C LEU A 114 16.38 -14.68 -4.17
N VAL A 115 17.05 -15.15 -5.22
CA VAL A 115 16.37 -15.83 -6.34
C VAL A 115 16.71 -17.31 -6.30
N PRO A 116 15.71 -18.21 -6.40
CA PRO A 116 15.97 -19.64 -6.49
C PRO A 116 16.85 -19.99 -7.68
N ASN A 117 17.77 -20.92 -7.46
CA ASN A 117 18.65 -21.46 -8.51
C ASN A 117 18.04 -22.68 -9.21
N THR A 118 16.75 -22.94 -8.99
CA THR A 118 16.01 -24.00 -9.66
C THR A 118 16.10 -23.83 -11.19
N PRO A 119 16.60 -24.83 -11.94
CA PRO A 119 16.70 -24.76 -13.39
C PRO A 119 15.36 -24.51 -14.09
N ALA A 120 15.39 -23.81 -15.22
CA ALA A 120 14.20 -23.46 -15.99
C ALA A 120 13.36 -24.68 -16.42
N PHE A 121 13.97 -25.84 -16.68
CA PHE A 121 13.22 -27.05 -17.05
C PHE A 121 12.34 -27.58 -15.91
N LEU A 122 12.79 -27.45 -14.64
CA LEU A 122 11.99 -27.81 -13.46
C LEU A 122 10.88 -26.79 -13.22
N GLN A 123 11.18 -25.50 -13.40
CA GLN A 123 10.18 -24.44 -13.31
C GLN A 123 9.05 -24.62 -14.35
N LYS A 124 9.38 -25.08 -15.57
CA LYS A 124 8.39 -25.33 -16.63
C LYS A 124 7.39 -26.44 -16.30
N ILE A 125 7.75 -27.39 -15.45
CA ILE A 125 6.85 -28.46 -14.99
C ILE A 125 6.20 -28.13 -13.63
N ASN A 126 6.27 -26.87 -13.18
CA ASN A 126 5.83 -26.42 -11.85
C ASN A 126 6.51 -27.15 -10.68
N ALA A 127 7.70 -27.72 -10.89
CA ALA A 127 8.53 -28.23 -9.80
C ALA A 127 9.27 -27.05 -9.17
N LEU A 128 8.54 -26.31 -8.31
CA LEU A 128 9.05 -25.17 -7.56
C LEU A 128 9.65 -25.64 -6.22
N PRO A 129 10.67 -24.94 -5.70
CA PRO A 129 11.16 -25.21 -4.35
C PRO A 129 10.09 -24.86 -3.32
N MET A 130 10.15 -25.51 -2.16
CA MET A 130 9.29 -25.26 -1.03
C MET A 130 9.56 -23.88 -0.45
N PHE A 131 8.50 -23.19 -0.02
CA PHE A 131 8.64 -21.93 0.69
C PHE A 131 9.25 -22.16 2.07
N LEU A 132 10.32 -21.44 2.33
CA LEU A 132 10.99 -21.44 3.61
C LEU A 132 10.41 -20.31 4.46
N GLY A 133 9.99 -20.66 5.69
CA GLY A 133 9.54 -19.67 6.66
C GLY A 133 10.67 -18.71 7.07
N LEU A 134 10.29 -17.66 7.81
CA LEU A 134 11.20 -16.64 8.33
C LEU A 134 12.42 -17.22 9.05
N ASP A 135 12.25 -18.31 9.79
CA ASP A 135 13.32 -18.94 10.57
C ASP A 135 14.39 -19.62 9.70
N LEU A 136 13.97 -20.17 8.55
CA LEU A 136 14.85 -20.89 7.63
C LEU A 136 15.45 -20.00 6.54
N ARG A 137 14.71 -18.99 6.09
CA ARG A 137 15.14 -18.04 5.04
C ARG A 137 15.70 -16.74 5.60
N GLY A 138 15.53 -16.50 6.91
CA GLY A 138 15.73 -15.17 7.50
C GLY A 138 14.69 -14.17 7.01
N GLY A 139 14.78 -12.93 7.49
CA GLY A 139 13.87 -11.85 7.11
C GLY A 139 13.52 -10.95 8.30
N VAL A 140 12.31 -10.39 8.26
CA VAL A 140 11.83 -9.45 9.29
C VAL A 140 10.42 -9.79 9.78
N HIS A 141 10.20 -9.55 11.07
CA HIS A 141 8.90 -9.66 11.72
C HIS A 141 8.54 -8.30 12.34
N PHE A 142 7.41 -7.75 11.93
CA PHE A 142 6.87 -6.50 12.46
C PHE A 142 5.54 -6.74 13.17
N LEU A 143 5.36 -6.07 14.30
CA LEU A 143 4.06 -5.90 14.94
C LEU A 143 3.65 -4.44 14.81
N MET A 144 2.53 -4.19 14.14
CA MET A 144 2.01 -2.86 13.88
C MET A 144 0.67 -2.67 14.58
N GLN A 145 0.44 -1.47 15.13
CA GLN A 145 -0.84 -1.09 15.71
C GLN A 145 -1.57 -0.12 14.75
N VAL A 146 -2.85 -0.37 14.53
CA VAL A 146 -3.74 0.43 13.70
C VAL A 146 -4.44 1.46 14.57
N ASP A 147 -4.42 2.73 14.14
CA ASP A 147 -5.22 3.78 14.77
C ASP A 147 -6.70 3.66 14.38
N THR A 148 -7.41 2.80 15.10
CA THR A 148 -8.85 2.59 14.90
C THR A 148 -9.69 3.77 15.40
N ASN A 149 -9.15 4.61 16.29
CA ASN A 149 -9.84 5.80 16.78
C ASN A 149 -9.92 6.83 15.66
N ALA A 150 -8.82 7.13 14.98
CA ALA A 150 -8.81 8.02 13.83
C ALA A 150 -9.79 7.57 12.72
N ALA A 151 -9.97 6.26 12.52
CA ALA A 151 -10.96 5.74 11.57
C ALA A 151 -12.40 6.05 12.01
N VAL A 152 -12.72 5.86 13.30
CA VAL A 152 -14.03 6.21 13.87
C VAL A 152 -14.30 7.71 13.77
N GLU A 153 -13.31 8.54 14.10
CA GLU A 153 -13.42 9.99 13.98
C GLU A 153 -13.73 10.44 12.55
N LYS A 154 -13.06 9.85 11.55
CA LYS A 154 -13.34 10.12 10.14
C LYS A 154 -14.76 9.73 9.75
N ARG A 155 -15.26 8.59 10.27
CA ARG A 155 -16.65 8.17 10.05
C ARG A 155 -17.64 9.18 10.63
N ILE A 156 -17.35 9.74 11.81
CA ILE A 156 -18.18 10.79 12.44
C ILE A 156 -18.15 12.09 11.64
N VAL A 157 -16.98 12.50 11.13
CA VAL A 157 -16.88 13.68 10.26
C VAL A 157 -17.65 13.45 8.96
N GLY A 158 -17.54 12.28 8.34
CA GLY A 158 -18.32 11.88 7.17
C GLY A 158 -19.83 11.93 7.44
N MET A 159 -20.26 11.37 8.58
CA MET A 159 -21.66 11.43 9.04
C MET A 159 -22.17 12.86 9.16
N MET A 160 -21.39 13.77 9.75
CA MET A 160 -21.77 15.18 9.87
C MET A 160 -21.95 15.84 8.50
N THR A 161 -21.06 15.57 7.56
CA THR A 161 -21.14 16.08 6.18
C THR A 161 -22.36 15.53 5.46
N SER A 162 -22.62 14.22 5.54
CA SER A 162 -23.80 13.59 4.95
C SER A 162 -25.10 14.11 5.57
N ALA A 163 -25.15 14.26 6.89
CA ALA A 163 -26.30 14.81 7.59
C ALA A 163 -26.58 16.28 7.19
N ARG A 164 -25.53 17.10 7.04
CA ARG A 164 -25.66 18.48 6.56
C ARG A 164 -26.22 18.52 5.13
N SER A 165 -25.74 17.65 4.24
CA SER A 165 -26.27 17.54 2.88
C SER A 165 -27.73 17.08 2.86
N ALA A 166 -28.11 16.11 3.69
CA ALA A 166 -29.48 15.63 3.81
C ALA A 166 -30.46 16.73 4.23
N VAL A 167 -30.08 17.51 5.25
CA VAL A 167 -30.87 18.63 5.77
C VAL A 167 -30.96 19.76 4.75
N LYS A 168 -29.85 20.10 4.08
CA LYS A 168 -29.84 21.12 3.03
C LYS A 168 -30.72 20.74 1.83
N ALA A 169 -30.77 19.46 1.46
CA ALA A 169 -31.62 18.97 0.37
C ALA A 169 -33.13 19.12 0.65
N LYS A 170 -33.53 19.32 1.91
CA LYS A 170 -34.91 19.61 2.33
C LYS A 170 -35.15 21.09 2.63
N ASP A 171 -34.20 21.96 2.30
CA ASP A 171 -34.24 23.41 2.55
C ASP A 171 -34.45 23.76 4.03
N LEU A 172 -33.91 22.92 4.92
CA LEU A 172 -33.98 23.12 6.37
C LEU A 172 -32.73 23.83 6.89
N HIS A 173 -32.92 24.80 7.78
CA HIS A 173 -31.82 25.47 8.46
C HIS A 173 -31.50 24.79 9.79
N ALA A 174 -30.27 24.30 9.93
CA ALA A 174 -29.79 23.69 11.16
C ALA A 174 -28.31 24.00 11.41
N SER A 175 -27.93 24.09 12.68
CA SER A 175 -26.53 24.18 13.10
C SER A 175 -26.01 22.79 13.47
N PHE A 176 -24.79 22.47 13.02
CA PHE A 176 -24.15 21.18 13.26
C PHE A 176 -22.90 21.40 14.11
N THR A 177 -22.77 20.66 15.20
CA THR A 177 -21.62 20.71 16.09
C THR A 177 -21.22 19.29 16.46
N ARG A 178 -19.94 18.97 16.36
CA ARG A 178 -19.42 17.68 16.82
C ARG A 178 -19.19 17.76 18.32
N ASP A 179 -19.65 16.74 19.04
CA ASP A 179 -19.44 16.57 20.47
C ASP A 179 -18.90 15.15 20.72
N GLY A 180 -17.58 15.03 20.79
CA GLY A 180 -16.87 13.75 20.90
C GLY A 180 -17.18 12.78 19.75
N GLN A 181 -17.90 11.70 20.08
CA GLN A 181 -18.36 10.67 19.14
C GLN A 181 -19.78 10.89 18.59
N SER A 182 -20.40 12.01 18.97
CA SER A 182 -21.75 12.37 18.54
C SER A 182 -21.75 13.65 17.71
N VAL A 183 -22.79 13.81 16.91
CA VAL A 183 -23.06 15.04 16.16
C VAL A 183 -24.36 15.63 16.69
N VAL A 184 -24.25 16.83 17.25
CA VAL A 184 -25.38 17.61 17.74
C VAL A 184 -25.89 18.48 16.60
N VAL A 185 -27.16 18.32 16.28
CA VAL A 185 -27.88 19.15 15.31
C VAL A 185 -28.92 19.98 16.07
N LYS A 186 -28.92 21.30 15.87
CA LYS A 186 -29.93 22.20 16.49
C LYS A 186 -30.81 22.82 15.42
N PHE A 187 -32.11 22.66 15.58
CA PHE A 187 -33.18 23.20 14.74
C PHE A 187 -33.94 24.33 15.44
N SER A 188 -34.61 25.16 14.66
CA SER A 188 -35.47 26.27 15.14
C SER A 188 -36.78 25.78 15.77
N ASP A 189 -37.36 24.71 15.25
CA ASP A 189 -38.70 24.24 15.61
C ASP A 189 -38.78 22.69 15.59
N ALA A 190 -39.82 22.15 16.21
CA ALA A 190 -40.03 20.70 16.35
C ALA A 190 -40.31 20.01 15.01
N GLU A 191 -40.99 20.69 14.08
CA GLU A 191 -41.37 20.14 12.78
C GLU A 191 -40.14 19.98 11.88
N SER A 192 -39.28 20.99 11.85
CA SER A 192 -37.97 20.96 11.18
C SER A 192 -37.06 19.88 11.75
N ARG A 193 -37.08 19.65 13.07
CA ARG A 193 -36.35 18.52 13.69
C ARG A 193 -36.85 17.17 13.19
N ALA A 194 -38.17 16.97 13.15
CA ALA A 194 -38.76 15.71 12.68
C ALA A 194 -38.43 15.45 11.20
N LYS A 195 -38.67 16.45 10.33
CA LYS A 195 -38.33 16.38 8.90
C LYS A 195 -36.82 16.16 8.67
N GLY A 196 -35.98 16.83 9.44
CA GLY A 196 -34.53 16.69 9.38
C GLY A 196 -34.05 15.30 9.84
N LYS A 197 -34.63 14.77 10.92
CA LYS A 197 -34.35 13.40 11.39
C LYS A 197 -34.68 12.38 10.31
N ASP A 198 -35.86 12.46 9.71
CA ASP A 198 -36.27 11.53 8.64
C ASP A 198 -35.34 11.63 7.42
N ALA A 199 -34.97 12.84 7.01
CA ALA A 199 -34.02 13.05 5.91
C ALA A 199 -32.64 12.42 6.19
N ILE A 200 -32.14 12.56 7.42
CA ILE A 200 -30.84 12.01 7.83
C ILE A 200 -30.89 10.47 7.87
N PHE A 201 -31.94 9.89 8.45
CA PHE A 201 -32.09 8.44 8.58
C PHE A 201 -32.29 7.74 7.23
N ASN A 202 -32.85 8.44 6.23
CA ASN A 202 -32.95 7.93 4.86
C ASN A 202 -31.61 7.88 4.13
N GLN A 203 -30.63 8.69 4.54
CA GLN A 203 -29.32 8.77 3.87
C GLN A 203 -28.20 8.07 4.64
N VAL A 204 -28.31 7.96 5.96
CA VAL A 204 -27.27 7.39 6.82
C VAL A 204 -27.87 6.29 7.69
N GLU A 205 -27.46 5.06 7.42
CA GLU A 205 -27.86 3.88 8.17
C GLU A 205 -27.10 3.77 9.51
N ASP A 206 -27.60 2.91 10.40
CA ASP A 206 -26.99 2.57 11.70
C ASP A 206 -26.78 3.73 12.68
N LEU A 207 -27.66 4.73 12.61
CA LEU A 207 -27.71 5.81 13.57
C LEU A 207 -28.65 5.51 14.74
N VAL A 208 -28.31 6.12 15.87
CA VAL A 208 -29.17 6.33 17.03
C VAL A 208 -29.32 7.84 17.19
N ALA A 209 -30.57 8.28 17.29
CA ALA A 209 -30.91 9.67 17.54
C ALA A 209 -31.53 9.82 18.92
N VAL A 210 -31.04 10.80 19.67
CA VAL A 210 -31.64 11.23 20.93
C VAL A 210 -32.16 12.66 20.75
N GLU A 211 -33.45 12.83 20.97
CA GLU A 211 -34.12 14.12 20.89
C GLU A 211 -34.11 14.80 22.26
N SER A 212 -33.75 16.07 22.30
CA SER A 212 -33.76 16.88 23.52
C SER A 212 -34.06 18.33 23.19
N MET A 213 -34.18 19.16 24.23
CA MET A 213 -34.26 20.62 24.11
C MET A 213 -33.00 21.23 24.71
N ASP A 214 -32.53 22.32 24.11
CA ASP A 214 -31.37 23.09 24.58
C ASP A 214 -31.76 24.57 24.58
N GLY A 215 -32.39 25.00 25.69
CA GLY A 215 -33.12 26.27 25.76
C GLY A 215 -34.29 26.28 24.77
N ASP A 216 -34.38 27.34 23.96
CA ASP A 216 -35.42 27.51 22.93
C ASP A 216 -35.15 26.75 21.62
N LYS A 217 -34.06 25.98 21.54
CA LYS A 217 -33.70 25.21 20.33
C LYS A 217 -33.99 23.73 20.48
N PHE A 218 -34.43 23.13 19.37
CA PHE A 218 -34.72 21.70 19.29
C PHE A 218 -33.44 20.94 18.92
N ARG A 219 -32.95 20.12 19.86
CA ARG A 219 -31.67 19.40 19.74
C ARG A 219 -31.90 17.95 19.29
N LEU A 220 -31.10 17.52 18.33
CA LEU A 220 -31.03 16.15 17.83
C LEU A 220 -29.58 15.68 17.93
N THR A 221 -29.31 14.74 18.84
CA THR A 221 -27.98 14.16 19.03
C THR A 221 -27.90 12.85 18.25
N LEU A 222 -27.02 12.81 17.25
CA LEU A 222 -26.79 11.66 16.39
C LEU A 222 -25.53 10.92 16.84
N SER A 223 -25.62 9.60 16.94
CA SER A 223 -24.49 8.73 17.24
C SER A 223 -24.61 7.43 16.45
N TYR A 224 -23.50 6.75 16.17
CA TYR A 224 -23.56 5.43 15.56
C TYR A 224 -23.95 4.37 16.60
N LYS A 225 -24.69 3.34 16.17
CA LYS A 225 -24.89 2.14 16.98
C LYS A 225 -23.54 1.51 17.34
N PRO A 226 -23.38 0.91 18.54
CA PRO A 226 -22.12 0.26 18.93
C PRO A 226 -21.63 -0.79 17.93
N GLN A 227 -22.54 -1.52 17.30
CA GLN A 227 -22.20 -2.50 16.26
C GLN A 227 -21.58 -1.85 15.02
N ALA A 228 -22.03 -0.67 14.62
CA ALA A 228 -21.47 0.06 13.49
C ALA A 228 -20.06 0.61 13.80
N ILE A 229 -19.82 1.01 15.06
CA ILE A 229 -18.48 1.39 15.51
C ILE A 229 -17.52 0.19 15.43
N THR A 230 -17.92 -0.98 15.93
CA THR A 230 -17.10 -2.20 15.84
C THR A 230 -16.82 -2.58 14.39
N ARG A 231 -17.84 -2.58 13.52
CA ARG A 231 -17.66 -2.82 12.08
C ARG A 231 -16.70 -1.83 11.45
N ALA A 232 -16.80 -0.54 11.78
CA ALA A 232 -15.89 0.47 11.26
C ALA A 232 -14.43 0.23 11.69
N ARG A 233 -14.20 -0.27 12.91
CA ARG A 233 -12.86 -0.66 13.38
C ARG A 233 -12.34 -1.87 12.61
N ASP A 234 -13.16 -2.91 12.43
CA ASP A 234 -12.77 -4.12 11.69
C ASP A 234 -12.49 -3.82 10.21
N GLU A 235 -13.31 -2.97 9.59
CA GLU A 235 -13.10 -2.47 8.23
C GLU A 235 -11.78 -1.70 8.13
N ALA A 236 -11.49 -0.84 9.11
CA ALA A 236 -10.24 -0.10 9.14
C ALA A 236 -9.02 -1.05 9.21
N VAL A 237 -9.07 -2.08 10.05
CA VAL A 237 -7.98 -3.07 10.13
C VAL A 237 -7.84 -3.84 8.82
N LYS A 238 -8.94 -4.32 8.23
CA LYS A 238 -8.91 -5.06 6.95
C LYS A 238 -8.38 -4.20 5.80
N GLN A 239 -8.77 -2.93 5.74
CA GLN A 239 -8.29 -1.99 4.72
C GLN A 239 -6.79 -1.70 4.87
N ASN A 240 -6.32 -1.54 6.11
CA ASN A 240 -4.89 -1.42 6.41
C ASN A 240 -4.14 -2.67 5.94
N ILE A 241 -4.62 -3.89 6.25
CA ILE A 241 -4.01 -5.15 5.79
C ILE A 241 -3.92 -5.19 4.26
N ALA A 242 -5.01 -4.86 3.55
CA ALA A 242 -5.03 -4.84 2.10
C ALA A 242 -4.03 -3.84 1.50
N THR A 243 -3.82 -2.71 2.17
CA THR A 243 -2.86 -1.69 1.73
C THR A 243 -1.42 -2.09 2.04
N LEU A 244 -1.17 -2.66 3.22
CA LEU A 244 0.12 -3.20 3.59
C LEU A 244 0.54 -4.32 2.63
N SER A 245 -0.38 -5.22 2.27
CA SER A 245 -0.13 -6.29 1.30
C SER A 245 0.40 -5.74 -0.02
N LYS A 246 -0.20 -4.68 -0.56
CA LYS A 246 0.25 -4.05 -1.80
C LYS A 246 1.64 -3.44 -1.69
N ARG A 247 1.91 -2.70 -0.61
CA ARG A 247 3.23 -2.08 -0.35
C ARG A 247 4.33 -3.12 -0.18
N VAL A 248 4.00 -4.25 0.43
CA VAL A 248 4.95 -5.34 0.60
C VAL A 248 5.24 -6.03 -0.72
N ASN A 249 4.27 -6.16 -1.62
CA ASN A 249 4.51 -6.68 -2.97
C ASN A 249 5.50 -5.79 -3.75
N GLU A 250 5.53 -4.48 -3.49
CA GLU A 250 6.50 -3.56 -4.10
C GLU A 250 7.95 -3.80 -3.61
N LEU A 251 8.12 -4.41 -2.43
CA LEU A 251 9.44 -4.83 -1.95
C LEU A 251 10.01 -6.03 -2.71
N GLY A 252 9.23 -6.64 -3.62
CA GLY A 252 9.66 -7.82 -4.38
C GLY A 252 9.66 -9.12 -3.55
N VAL A 253 9.03 -9.11 -2.38
CA VAL A 253 8.85 -10.29 -1.54
C VAL A 253 7.80 -11.18 -2.18
N SER A 254 8.15 -12.44 -2.45
CA SER A 254 7.28 -13.34 -3.20
C SER A 254 6.06 -13.82 -2.41
N GLU A 255 6.13 -13.90 -1.08
CA GLU A 255 5.02 -14.36 -0.23
C GLU A 255 5.05 -13.75 1.18
N PRO A 256 4.45 -12.57 1.39
CA PRO A 256 4.36 -11.98 2.72
C PRO A 256 3.17 -12.52 3.52
N LEU A 257 3.38 -12.79 4.80
CA LEU A 257 2.30 -13.16 5.72
C LEU A 257 1.82 -11.92 6.48
N LEU A 258 0.58 -11.52 6.23
CA LEU A 258 -0.10 -10.44 6.95
C LEU A 258 -1.31 -11.00 7.68
N GLN A 259 -1.32 -10.88 9.00
CA GLN A 259 -2.42 -11.39 9.82
C GLN A 259 -2.80 -10.41 10.92
N GLN A 260 -4.10 -10.28 11.17
CA GLN A 260 -4.58 -9.55 12.32
C GLN A 260 -4.23 -10.31 13.62
N GLN A 261 -3.62 -9.61 14.57
CA GLN A 261 -3.32 -10.12 15.91
C GLN A 261 -4.12 -9.31 16.93
N GLY A 262 -5.21 -9.86 17.45
CA GLY A 262 -6.09 -9.16 18.37
C GLY A 262 -6.99 -8.13 17.67
N LEU A 263 -7.39 -7.07 18.39
CA LEU A 263 -8.41 -6.11 17.90
C LEU A 263 -7.84 -5.05 16.95
N ASP A 264 -6.63 -4.55 17.21
CA ASP A 264 -6.07 -3.39 16.54
C ASP A 264 -4.62 -3.59 16.07
N ARG A 265 -4.09 -4.81 16.10
CA ARG A 265 -2.71 -5.09 15.66
C ARG A 265 -2.65 -5.98 14.44
N ILE A 266 -1.58 -5.81 13.68
CA ILE A 266 -1.27 -6.57 12.46
C ILE A 266 0.15 -7.10 12.60
N VAL A 267 0.30 -8.41 12.46
CA VAL A 267 1.57 -9.11 12.31
C VAL A 267 1.94 -9.13 10.84
N VAL A 268 3.15 -8.71 10.53
CA VAL A 268 3.71 -8.73 9.18
C VAL A 268 5.01 -9.52 9.22
N GLN A 269 5.10 -10.59 8.43
CA GLN A 269 6.32 -11.39 8.28
C GLN A 269 6.76 -11.36 6.83
N LEU A 270 8.01 -10.96 6.62
CA LEU A 270 8.61 -10.82 5.30
C LEU A 270 9.84 -11.74 5.20
N PRO A 271 9.67 -12.98 4.71
CA PRO A 271 10.79 -13.90 4.53
C PRO A 271 11.71 -13.41 3.40
N GLY A 272 13.02 -13.59 3.58
CA GLY A 272 14.04 -13.27 2.58
C GLY A 272 14.32 -11.78 2.38
N VAL A 273 13.70 -10.87 3.17
CA VAL A 273 14.04 -9.45 3.15
C VAL A 273 15.39 -9.22 3.83
N GLN A 274 16.33 -8.65 3.09
CA GLN A 274 17.66 -8.32 3.63
C GLN A 274 17.76 -6.90 4.18
N ASP A 275 16.99 -5.95 3.62
CA ASP A 275 17.02 -4.53 4.04
C ASP A 275 15.84 -4.17 4.96
N VAL A 276 16.06 -4.31 6.27
CA VAL A 276 15.05 -4.01 7.30
C VAL A 276 14.66 -2.53 7.31
N ALA A 277 15.63 -1.64 7.09
CA ALA A 277 15.40 -0.21 7.12
C ALA A 277 14.51 0.22 5.95
N LYS A 278 14.78 -0.30 4.75
CA LYS A 278 13.95 -0.05 3.58
C LYS A 278 12.55 -0.65 3.72
N ALA A 279 12.44 -1.87 4.25
CA ALA A 279 11.14 -2.48 4.52
C ALA A 279 10.30 -1.64 5.50
N LYS A 280 10.92 -1.18 6.59
CA LYS A 280 10.27 -0.29 7.57
C LYS A 280 9.84 1.03 6.94
N GLU A 281 10.67 1.62 6.07
CA GLU A 281 10.35 2.86 5.36
C GLU A 281 9.11 2.70 4.46
N ILE A 282 9.08 1.68 3.60
CA ILE A 282 7.98 1.46 2.65
C ILE A 282 6.67 1.13 3.38
N ILE A 283 6.73 0.34 4.44
CA ILE A 283 5.56 -0.07 5.23
C ILE A 283 5.05 1.09 6.09
N GLY A 284 5.94 1.86 6.71
CA GLY A 284 5.63 2.94 7.63
C GLY A 284 5.19 4.25 6.96
N ARG A 285 5.49 4.45 5.68
CA ARG A 285 5.07 5.65 4.93
C ARG A 285 3.55 5.72 4.82
N THR A 286 2.93 6.72 5.43
CA THR A 286 1.51 7.02 5.22
C THR A 286 1.38 7.96 4.01
N ALA A 287 1.02 7.42 2.85
CA ALA A 287 0.76 8.24 1.67
C ALA A 287 -0.68 8.80 1.75
N THR A 288 -0.83 10.06 2.15
CA THR A 288 -2.10 10.79 2.06
C THR A 288 -2.23 11.40 0.68
N LEU A 289 -3.23 10.97 -0.10
CA LEU A 289 -3.59 11.63 -1.35
C LEU A 289 -4.57 12.76 -1.04
N GLU A 290 -4.20 13.97 -1.44
CA GLU A 290 -5.06 15.13 -1.37
C GLU A 290 -5.24 15.71 -2.76
N VAL A 291 -6.49 15.87 -3.19
CA VAL A 291 -6.83 16.57 -4.41
C VAL A 291 -7.30 17.96 -4.01
N ARG A 292 -6.58 18.98 -4.47
CA ARG A 292 -6.86 20.39 -4.19
C ARG A 292 -7.10 21.12 -5.51
N MET A 293 -7.95 22.15 -5.51
CA MET A 293 -8.14 22.98 -6.70
C MET A 293 -6.92 23.87 -6.93
N VAL A 294 -6.55 24.02 -8.20
CA VAL A 294 -5.58 25.01 -8.63
C VAL A 294 -6.24 26.38 -8.59
N ASN A 295 -5.57 27.36 -8.01
CA ASN A 295 -6.01 28.74 -8.08
C ASN A 295 -5.56 29.35 -9.41
N GLU A 296 -6.49 29.45 -10.36
CA GLU A 296 -6.25 29.96 -11.71
C GLU A 296 -6.07 31.49 -11.76
N SER A 297 -6.37 32.22 -10.68
CA SER A 297 -6.19 33.67 -10.62
C SER A 297 -4.72 34.09 -10.59
N ILE A 298 -3.80 33.16 -10.27
CA ILE A 298 -2.36 33.38 -10.31
C ILE A 298 -1.77 32.51 -11.43
N LEU A 299 -1.21 33.16 -12.44
CA LEU A 299 -0.53 32.47 -13.53
C LEU A 299 0.67 31.69 -12.99
N ARG A 300 0.90 30.48 -13.52
CA ARG A 300 1.98 29.57 -13.09
C ARG A 300 3.37 30.23 -13.12
N GLU A 301 3.61 31.10 -14.08
CA GLU A 301 4.88 31.83 -14.23
C GLU A 301 5.13 32.87 -13.13
N GLN A 302 4.05 33.37 -12.51
CA GLN A 302 4.09 34.37 -11.44
C GLN A 302 3.99 33.76 -10.04
N ALA A 303 3.83 32.43 -9.94
CA ALA A 303 3.60 31.75 -8.67
C ALA A 303 4.73 31.95 -7.63
N LEU A 304 5.95 32.29 -8.07
CA LEU A 304 7.10 32.55 -7.18
C LEU A 304 7.20 33.99 -6.69
N THR A 305 6.57 34.94 -7.38
CA THR A 305 6.69 36.38 -7.13
C THR A 305 5.38 37.04 -6.72
N ALA A 306 4.24 36.38 -6.96
CA ALA A 306 2.91 36.86 -6.59
C ALA A 306 2.67 36.80 -5.08
N THR A 307 1.89 37.76 -4.58
CA THR A 307 1.37 37.71 -3.20
C THR A 307 0.28 36.63 -3.13
N ILE A 308 0.47 35.63 -2.28
CA ILE A 308 -0.44 34.49 -2.15
C ILE A 308 -1.64 34.90 -1.26
N PRO A 309 -2.89 34.76 -1.74
CA PRO A 309 -4.10 34.99 -0.94
C PRO A 309 -4.18 34.08 0.29
N PHE A 310 -4.91 34.52 1.33
CA PHE A 310 -4.98 33.80 2.61
C PHE A 310 -5.58 32.38 2.50
N ASP A 311 -6.48 32.16 1.54
CA ASP A 311 -7.14 30.87 1.27
C ASP A 311 -6.29 29.93 0.39
N SER A 312 -5.11 30.38 -0.04
CA SER A 312 -4.27 29.72 -1.02
C SER A 312 -2.86 29.45 -0.48
N GLU A 313 -2.16 28.49 -1.04
CA GLU A 313 -0.76 28.20 -0.74
C GLU A 313 0.04 27.83 -1.98
N LEU A 314 1.34 28.13 -1.95
CA LEU A 314 2.26 27.83 -3.03
C LEU A 314 2.81 26.41 -2.89
N PHE A 315 2.47 25.55 -3.83
CA PHE A 315 2.91 24.17 -3.88
C PHE A 315 4.11 24.03 -4.84
N LYS A 316 5.24 23.56 -4.31
CA LYS A 316 6.53 23.47 -5.03
C LYS A 316 7.05 22.05 -5.26
N VAL A 317 6.36 21.03 -4.71
CA VAL A 317 6.84 19.64 -4.71
C VAL A 317 6.30 18.91 -5.96
N GLY A 318 7.16 18.33 -6.81
CA GLY A 318 6.75 17.58 -8.01
C GLY A 318 7.45 17.99 -9.31
N ARG A 319 6.72 18.03 -10.44
CA ARG A 319 7.22 18.25 -11.83
C ARG A 319 7.88 19.63 -12.11
N GLY A 320 8.49 20.27 -11.11
CA GLY A 320 9.33 21.46 -11.30
C GLY A 320 8.60 22.75 -11.67
N VAL A 321 7.25 22.76 -11.70
CA VAL A 321 6.47 23.98 -11.95
C VAL A 321 5.73 24.37 -10.66
N PRO A 322 6.03 25.54 -10.07
CA PRO A 322 5.31 26.04 -8.90
C PRO A 322 3.86 26.34 -9.26
N VAL A 323 2.92 25.85 -8.45
CA VAL A 323 1.48 26.08 -8.64
C VAL A 323 0.86 26.61 -7.35
N VAL A 324 -0.10 27.52 -7.46
CA VAL A 324 -0.88 27.99 -6.31
C VAL A 324 -2.13 27.14 -6.20
N LEU A 325 -2.38 26.58 -5.02
CA LEU A 325 -3.53 25.73 -4.71
C LEU A 325 -4.39 26.38 -3.65
N TYR A 326 -5.70 26.15 -3.69
CA TYR A 326 -6.55 26.44 -2.54
C TYR A 326 -6.20 25.51 -1.38
N LYS A 327 -6.25 26.02 -0.14
CA LYS A 327 -5.93 25.26 1.07
C LYS A 327 -6.93 24.15 1.34
N ASP A 328 -8.19 24.36 0.96
CA ASP A 328 -9.25 23.39 1.18
C ASP A 328 -9.16 22.22 0.17
N PRO A 329 -8.96 20.99 0.64
CA PRO A 329 -8.93 19.82 -0.23
C PRO A 329 -10.35 19.46 -0.69
N LEU A 330 -10.51 19.26 -2.00
CA LEU A 330 -11.73 18.71 -2.59
C LEU A 330 -11.93 17.26 -2.18
N LEU A 331 -10.84 16.48 -2.15
CA LEU A 331 -10.82 15.09 -1.74
C LEU A 331 -9.61 14.83 -0.86
N LEU A 332 -9.87 14.32 0.34
CA LEU A 332 -8.85 13.74 1.22
C LEU A 332 -9.02 12.24 1.18
N CYS A 333 -8.06 11.54 0.58
CA CYS A 333 -8.08 10.10 0.59
C CYS A 333 -6.74 9.54 1.03
N TRP A 334 -6.73 9.00 2.24
CA TRP A 334 -5.56 8.37 2.84
C TRP A 334 -5.17 7.03 2.17
N TYR A 335 -5.96 6.59 1.18
CA TYR A 335 -5.84 5.28 0.53
C TYR A 335 -6.07 5.27 -1.01
N CYS A 336 -6.32 6.41 -1.67
CA CYS A 336 -6.83 6.43 -3.07
C CYS A 336 -5.77 6.44 -4.17
N LEU A 337 -4.48 6.28 -3.87
CA LEU A 337 -3.44 6.31 -4.91
C LEU A 337 -3.66 5.25 -6.01
N GLN A 338 -4.55 4.27 -5.77
CA GLN A 338 -4.90 3.22 -6.72
C GLN A 338 -5.84 3.66 -7.86
N PHE A 339 -6.78 4.60 -7.65
CA PHE A 339 -7.86 4.82 -8.63
C PHE A 339 -7.44 5.74 -9.78
N LEU A 340 -6.49 6.64 -9.54
CA LEU A 340 -6.02 7.63 -10.52
C LEU A 340 -4.87 7.14 -11.42
N LEU A 341 -4.22 6.03 -11.07
CA LEU A 341 -3.17 5.41 -11.91
C LEU A 341 -3.72 4.39 -12.92
N TYR A 342 -5.04 4.16 -12.92
CA TYR A 342 -5.73 3.20 -13.78
C TYR A 342 -6.70 3.84 -14.79
N SER A 343 -6.71 5.18 -14.89
CA SER A 343 -7.56 5.90 -15.85
C SER A 343 -6.76 6.71 -16.86
#